data_AF-A0A442FGJ8-F1
#
_entry.id   AF-A0A442FGJ8-F1
#
_cell.length_a   1.000
_cell.length_b   1.000
_cell.length_c   1.000
_cell.angle_alpha   90.00
_cell.angle_beta   90.00
_cell.angle_gamma   90.00
#
_symmetry.space_group_name_H-M   'P 1'
#
loop_
_entity.id
_entity.type
_entity.pdbx_description
1 polymer ?
#
loop_
_entity_poly.entity_id
_entity_poly.type
_entity_poly.pdbx_seq_one_letter_code
_entity_poly.pdbx_strand_id
1 'polypeptide(L)'
;LKGVLQSEIESLQKKIANQQKQVDLAEQQANSIGPLAQKGLIANARLLSSQQTVTDLQGKILDYETAILTAKQSISKAEQDAIDARNTLSSSLTADRQQTEANLNEAALRVGMQKGLIAQASDPATTAALTGSQEPPLLYSLVRVADGKTSEIEAKEDTPVLPGDVIKVKLAPTASQ
;
A
#
# COMPACT_ATOMS: atom_id res chain seq x y z
N LEU A 1 12.69 -20.81 9.40
CA LEU A 1 13.04 -21.70 8.27
C LEU A 1 14.47 -21.46 7.77
N LYS A 2 14.81 -20.29 7.21
CA LYS A 2 16.17 -19.97 6.71
C LYS A 2 17.29 -20.26 7.72
N GLY A 3 17.14 -19.80 8.97
CA GLY A 3 18.13 -20.05 10.02
C GLY A 3 18.32 -21.55 10.33
N VAL A 4 17.23 -22.34 10.29
CA VAL A 4 17.30 -23.79 10.51
C VAL A 4 18.07 -24.46 9.37
N LEU A 5 17.77 -24.12 8.11
CA LEU A 5 18.47 -24.66 6.94
C LEU A 5 19.95 -24.25 6.91
N GLN A 6 20.30 -23.04 7.38
CA GLN A 6 21.69 -22.61 7.51
C GLN A 6 22.44 -23.43 8.57
N SER A 7 21.86 -23.63 9.76
CA SER A 7 22.46 -24.49 10.79
C SER A 7 22.59 -25.95 10.34
N GLU A 8 21.64 -26.44 9.53
CA GLU A 8 21.71 -27.77 8.92
C GLU A 8 22.87 -27.87 7.93
N ILE A 9 23.04 -26.88 7.04
CA ILE A 9 24.18 -26.82 6.11
C ILE A 9 25.51 -26.84 6.88
N GLU A 10 25.66 -26.03 7.93
CA GLU A 10 26.87 -26.02 8.75
C GLU A 10 27.14 -27.38 9.40
N SER A 11 26.08 -28.05 9.86
CA SER A 11 26.18 -29.38 10.45
C SER A 11 26.59 -30.44 9.43
N LEU A 12 26.04 -30.39 8.22
CA LEU A 12 26.41 -31.27 7.10
C LEU A 12 27.86 -31.03 6.65
N GLN A 13 28.31 -29.77 6.60
CA GLN A 13 29.71 -29.44 6.30
C GLN A 13 30.68 -30.02 7.33
N LYS A 14 30.34 -29.96 8.62
CA LYS A 14 31.13 -30.61 9.68
C LYS A 14 31.15 -32.13 9.52
N LYS A 15 30.03 -32.75 9.14
CA LYS A 15 29.97 -34.19 8.84
C LYS A 15 30.86 -34.56 7.67
N ILE A 16 30.84 -33.79 6.58
CA ILE A 16 31.73 -33.96 5.42
C ILE A 16 33.20 -33.89 5.85
N ALA A 17 33.59 -32.85 6.60
CA ALA A 17 34.97 -32.70 7.06
C ALA A 17 35.45 -33.88 7.93
N ASN A 18 34.58 -34.41 8.79
CA ASN A 18 34.88 -35.62 9.56
C ASN A 18 34.96 -36.87 8.68
N GLN A 19 34.08 -36.97 7.67
CA GLN A 19 34.05 -38.11 6.78
C GLN A 19 35.28 -38.15 5.87
N GLN A 20 35.75 -36.98 5.42
CA GLN A 20 36.97 -36.82 4.64
C GLN A 20 38.20 -37.29 5.42
N LYS A 21 38.32 -36.93 6.71
CA LYS A 21 39.40 -37.44 7.56
C LYS A 21 39.42 -38.97 7.65
N GLN A 22 38.25 -39.61 7.68
CA GLN A 22 38.14 -41.07 7.69
C GLN A 22 38.52 -41.68 6.34
N VAL A 23 38.17 -41.03 5.23
CA VAL A 23 38.63 -41.40 3.88
C VAL A 23 40.16 -41.36 3.83
N ASP A 24 40.76 -40.25 4.25
CA ASP A 24 42.21 -40.07 4.22
C ASP A 24 42.93 -41.17 5.02
N LEU A 25 42.42 -41.52 6.21
CA LEU A 25 42.96 -42.61 7.04
C LEU A 25 42.81 -43.99 6.39
N ALA A 26 41.64 -44.27 5.79
CA ALA A 26 41.37 -45.55 5.13
C ALA A 26 42.17 -45.71 3.83
N GLU A 27 42.43 -44.62 3.11
CA GLU A 27 43.32 -44.59 1.94
C GLU A 27 44.79 -44.79 2.35
N GLN A 28 45.26 -44.12 3.40
CA GLN A 28 46.61 -44.35 3.95
C GLN A 28 46.82 -45.82 4.36
N GLN A 29 45.80 -46.41 4.98
CA GLN A 29 45.81 -47.83 5.33
C GLN A 29 45.86 -48.71 4.07
N ALA A 30 45.00 -48.48 3.08
CA ALA A 30 45.01 -49.23 1.83
C ALA A 30 46.37 -49.15 1.10
N ASN A 31 46.96 -47.96 1.03
CA ASN A 31 48.25 -47.71 0.40
C ASN A 31 49.41 -48.40 1.13
N SER A 32 49.35 -48.46 2.47
CA SER A 32 50.36 -49.14 3.29
C SER A 32 50.30 -50.67 3.13
N ILE A 33 49.09 -51.22 2.98
CA ILE A 33 48.87 -52.67 2.95
C ILE A 33 48.99 -53.23 1.51
N GLY A 34 48.70 -52.42 0.48
CA GLY A 34 48.73 -52.84 -0.93
C GLY A 34 50.01 -53.57 -1.37
N PRO A 35 51.22 -53.02 -1.13
CA PRO A 35 52.47 -53.68 -1.49
C PRO A 35 52.70 -55.00 -0.74
N LEU A 36 52.20 -55.12 0.49
CA LEU A 36 52.32 -56.34 1.30
C LEU A 36 51.34 -57.41 0.82
N ALA A 37 50.13 -57.03 0.43
CA ALA A 37 49.14 -57.92 -0.17
C ALA A 37 49.61 -58.47 -1.53
N GLN A 38 50.21 -57.63 -2.39
CA GLN A 38 50.79 -58.07 -3.68
C GLN A 38 51.91 -59.09 -3.52
N LYS A 39 52.67 -59.01 -2.42
CA LYS A 39 53.74 -59.97 -2.08
C LYS A 39 53.21 -61.23 -1.37
N GLY A 40 51.89 -61.35 -1.19
CA GLY A 40 51.27 -62.46 -0.45
C GLY A 40 51.51 -62.42 1.06
N LEU A 41 52.04 -61.32 1.60
CA LEU A 41 52.43 -61.18 3.01
C LEU A 41 51.26 -60.76 3.91
N ILE A 42 50.14 -60.32 3.33
CA ILE A 42 48.89 -59.97 4.03
C ILE A 42 47.69 -60.51 3.24
N ALA A 43 46.62 -60.88 3.95
CA ALA A 43 45.35 -61.29 3.34
C ALA A 43 44.73 -60.17 2.48
N ASN A 44 44.50 -60.45 1.19
CA ASN A 44 43.80 -59.56 0.25
C ASN A 44 42.45 -59.04 0.77
N ALA A 45 41.78 -59.81 1.64
CA ALA A 45 40.53 -59.41 2.28
C ALA A 45 40.64 -58.08 3.06
N ARG A 46 41.79 -57.79 3.69
CA ARG A 46 41.98 -56.54 4.46
C ARG A 46 42.17 -55.32 3.55
N LEU A 47 42.83 -55.50 2.41
CA LEU A 47 42.94 -54.44 1.40
C LEU A 47 41.57 -54.12 0.80
N LEU A 48 40.83 -55.15 0.42
CA LEU A 48 39.47 -55.01 -0.13
C LEU A 48 38.53 -54.32 0.85
N SER A 49 38.55 -54.69 2.15
CA SER A 49 37.71 -54.03 3.16
C SER A 49 38.04 -52.53 3.32
N SER A 50 39.33 -52.16 3.20
CA SER A 50 39.76 -50.76 3.27
C SER A 50 39.25 -49.96 2.07
N GLN A 51 39.35 -50.53 0.86
CA GLN A 51 38.84 -49.92 -0.37
C GLN A 51 37.31 -49.77 -0.35
N GLN A 52 36.59 -50.80 0.07
CA GLN A 52 35.14 -50.73 0.26
C GLN A 52 34.75 -49.62 1.24
N THR A 53 35.48 -49.50 2.35
CA THR A 53 35.25 -48.41 3.32
C THR A 53 35.43 -47.05 2.64
N VAL A 54 36.52 -46.82 1.92
CA VAL A 54 36.74 -45.55 1.19
C VAL A 54 35.56 -45.24 0.27
N THR A 55 35.12 -46.20 -0.55
CA THR A 55 33.98 -46.02 -1.46
C THR A 55 32.69 -45.69 -0.71
N ASP A 56 32.38 -46.40 0.38
CA ASP A 56 31.18 -46.13 1.19
C ASP A 56 31.21 -44.73 1.81
N LEU A 57 32.38 -44.29 2.28
CA LEU A 57 32.54 -42.96 2.87
C LEU A 57 32.44 -41.85 1.83
N GLN A 58 33.01 -42.05 0.65
CA GLN A 58 32.88 -41.12 -0.48
C GLN A 58 31.42 -41.01 -0.94
N GLY A 59 30.68 -42.12 -0.99
CA GLY A 59 29.24 -42.11 -1.26
C GLY A 59 28.47 -41.24 -0.27
N LYS A 60 28.72 -41.41 1.04
CA LYS A 60 28.10 -40.57 2.09
C LYS A 60 28.46 -39.09 1.96
N ILE A 61 29.68 -38.75 1.55
CA ILE A 61 30.08 -37.36 1.30
C ILE A 61 29.23 -36.76 0.18
N LEU A 62 29.09 -37.47 -0.94
CA LEU A 62 28.28 -37.02 -2.07
C LEU A 62 26.79 -36.83 -1.68
N ASP A 63 26.27 -37.71 -0.84
CA ASP A 63 24.91 -37.58 -0.30
C ASP A 63 24.77 -36.29 0.54
N TYR A 64 25.73 -36.00 1.41
CA TYR A 64 25.73 -34.77 2.21
C TYR A 64 25.89 -33.51 1.37
N GLU A 65 26.73 -33.54 0.33
CA GLU A 65 26.87 -32.43 -0.62
C GLU A 65 25.57 -32.16 -1.39
N THR A 66 24.89 -33.22 -1.81
CA THR A 66 23.58 -33.13 -2.47
C THR A 66 22.53 -32.55 -1.53
N ALA A 67 22.53 -32.97 -0.25
CA ALA A 67 21.65 -32.40 0.77
C ALA A 67 21.92 -30.91 1.00
N ILE A 68 23.20 -30.50 1.04
CA ILE A 68 23.59 -29.08 1.14
C ILE A 68 23.09 -28.28 -0.07
N LEU A 69 23.25 -28.79 -1.29
CA LEU A 69 22.76 -28.14 -2.50
C LEU A 69 21.25 -27.95 -2.47
N THR A 70 20.52 -28.99 -2.06
CA THR A 70 19.06 -28.95 -1.90
C THR A 70 18.63 -27.93 -0.85
N ALA A 71 19.32 -27.88 0.29
CA ALA A 71 19.07 -26.89 1.35
C ALA A 71 19.34 -25.46 0.85
N LYS A 72 20.43 -25.24 0.10
CA LYS A 72 20.74 -23.93 -0.51
C LYS A 72 19.68 -23.50 -1.51
N GLN A 73 19.25 -24.39 -2.40
CA GLN A 73 18.15 -24.12 -3.34
C GLN A 73 16.86 -23.76 -2.61
N SER A 74 16.54 -24.47 -1.52
CA SER A 74 15.37 -24.19 -0.68
C SER A 74 15.43 -22.81 -0.03
N ILE A 75 16.61 -22.39 0.45
CA ILE A 75 16.82 -21.03 0.96
C ILE A 75 16.59 -19.99 -0.15
N SER A 76 17.21 -20.16 -1.32
CA SER A 76 17.05 -19.23 -2.44
C SER A 76 15.59 -19.12 -2.90
N LYS A 77 14.87 -20.24 -2.95
CA LYS A 77 13.44 -20.24 -3.28
C LYS A 77 12.61 -19.49 -2.22
N ALA A 78 12.85 -19.74 -0.94
CA ALA A 78 12.16 -19.03 0.13
C ALA A 78 12.45 -17.51 0.13
N GLU A 79 13.66 -17.10 -0.29
CA GLU A 79 13.99 -15.68 -0.47
C GLU A 79 13.25 -15.06 -1.66
N GLN A 80 13.17 -15.76 -2.79
CA GLN A 80 12.40 -15.32 -3.95
C GLN A 80 10.91 -15.18 -3.60
N ASP A 81 10.33 -16.20 -2.97
CA ASP A 81 8.92 -16.19 -2.55
C ASP A 81 8.62 -15.02 -1.60
N ALA A 82 9.56 -14.68 -0.70
CA ALA A 82 9.42 -13.53 0.20
C ALA A 82 9.48 -12.19 -0.55
N ILE A 83 10.33 -12.06 -1.55
CA ILE A 83 10.43 -10.88 -2.41
C ILE A 83 9.14 -10.73 -3.23
N ASP A 84 8.66 -11.80 -3.84
CA ASP A 84 7.45 -11.81 -4.67
C ASP A 84 6.20 -11.46 -3.84
N ALA A 85 6.09 -11.99 -2.62
CA ALA A 85 5.03 -11.63 -1.69
C ALA A 85 5.06 -10.13 -1.33
N ARG A 86 6.25 -9.58 -1.07
CA ARG A 86 6.41 -8.15 -0.77
C ARG A 86 6.05 -7.26 -1.97
N ASN A 87 6.48 -7.64 -3.16
CA ASN A 87 6.17 -6.92 -4.39
C ASN A 87 4.67 -6.94 -4.67
N THR A 88 4.03 -8.10 -4.52
CA THR A 88 2.58 -8.26 -4.68
C THR A 88 1.82 -7.39 -3.69
N LEU A 89 2.19 -7.42 -2.41
CA LEU A 89 1.58 -6.59 -1.38
C LEU A 89 1.77 -5.09 -1.66
N SER A 90 2.96 -4.67 -2.08
CA SER A 90 3.24 -3.28 -2.43
C SER A 90 2.40 -2.81 -3.61
N SER A 91 2.26 -3.67 -4.64
CA SER A 91 1.45 -3.39 -5.81
C SER A 91 -0.04 -3.29 -5.46
N SER A 92 -0.57 -4.24 -4.68
CA SER A 92 -1.97 -4.23 -4.25
C SER A 92 -2.27 -3.02 -3.38
N LEU A 93 -1.41 -2.70 -2.40
CA LEU A 93 -1.58 -1.51 -1.55
C LEU A 93 -1.59 -0.22 -2.37
N THR A 94 -0.73 -0.13 -3.39
CA THR A 94 -0.69 1.03 -4.29
C THR A 94 -1.97 1.16 -5.10
N ALA A 95 -2.47 0.05 -5.65
CA ALA A 95 -3.73 0.02 -6.39
C ALA A 95 -4.93 0.39 -5.49
N ASP A 96 -5.01 -0.18 -4.29
CA ASP A 96 -6.06 0.10 -3.31
C ASP A 96 -6.04 1.57 -2.87
N ARG A 97 -4.84 2.13 -2.65
CA ARG A 97 -4.67 3.55 -2.32
C ARG A 97 -5.16 4.44 -3.45
N GLN A 98 -4.77 4.16 -4.69
CA GLN A 98 -5.20 4.91 -5.87
C GLN A 98 -6.73 4.85 -6.06
N GLN A 99 -7.32 3.67 -5.86
CA GLN A 99 -8.78 3.51 -5.93
C GLN A 99 -9.48 4.28 -4.82
N THR A 100 -8.95 4.23 -3.60
CA THR A 100 -9.50 4.97 -2.45
C THR A 100 -9.41 6.48 -2.67
N GLU A 101 -8.30 6.99 -3.19
CA GLU A 101 -8.14 8.40 -3.54
C GLU A 101 -9.11 8.83 -4.65
N ALA A 102 -9.32 7.99 -5.68
CA ALA A 102 -10.30 8.25 -6.73
C ALA A 102 -11.73 8.32 -6.15
N ASN A 103 -12.11 7.37 -5.30
CA ASN A 103 -13.41 7.35 -4.63
C ASN A 103 -13.62 8.58 -3.73
N LEU A 104 -12.56 9.00 -3.03
CA LEU A 104 -12.60 10.19 -2.18
C LEU A 104 -12.80 11.46 -3.00
N ASN A 105 -12.08 11.61 -4.11
CA ASN A 105 -12.23 12.74 -5.02
C ASN A 105 -13.64 12.79 -5.63
N GLU A 106 -14.18 11.64 -6.03
CA GLU A 106 -15.56 11.54 -6.53
C GLU A 106 -16.56 11.96 -5.45
N ALA A 107 -16.43 11.45 -4.23
CA ALA A 107 -17.28 11.82 -3.11
C ALA A 107 -17.20 13.31 -2.78
N ALA A 108 -15.99 13.89 -2.78
CA ALA A 108 -15.77 15.32 -2.54
C ALA A 108 -16.44 16.17 -3.63
N LEU A 109 -16.34 15.78 -4.90
CA LEU A 109 -17.01 16.44 -6.02
C LEU A 109 -18.53 16.38 -5.88
N ARG A 110 -19.09 15.22 -5.52
CA ARG A 110 -20.54 15.06 -5.28
C ARG A 110 -21.03 15.97 -4.15
N VAL A 111 -20.31 16.03 -3.04
CA VAL A 111 -20.63 16.94 -1.92
C VAL A 111 -20.55 18.41 -2.38
N GLY A 112 -19.53 18.77 -3.16
CA GLY A 112 -19.39 20.12 -3.73
C GLY A 112 -20.58 20.50 -4.61
N MET A 113 -20.99 19.61 -5.53
CA MET A 113 -22.16 19.81 -6.39
C MET A 113 -23.45 19.95 -5.57
N GLN A 114 -23.68 19.06 -4.60
CA GLN A 114 -24.86 19.14 -3.72
C GLN A 114 -24.92 20.46 -2.95
N LYS A 115 -23.80 20.92 -2.40
CA LYS A 115 -23.71 22.24 -1.74
C LYS A 115 -24.01 23.37 -2.72
N GLY A 116 -23.50 23.31 -3.95
CA GLY A 116 -23.79 24.28 -5.00
C GLY A 116 -25.28 24.33 -5.37
N LEU A 117 -25.92 23.17 -5.52
CA LEU A 117 -27.36 23.07 -5.77
C LEU A 117 -28.19 23.64 -4.62
N ILE A 118 -27.82 23.36 -3.36
CA ILE A 118 -28.49 23.94 -2.19
C ILE A 118 -28.33 25.46 -2.15
N ALA A 119 -27.13 25.98 -2.43
CA ALA A 119 -26.87 27.41 -2.47
C ALA A 119 -27.69 28.09 -3.57
N GLN A 120 -27.78 27.49 -4.76
CA GLN A 120 -28.59 28.01 -5.87
C GLN A 120 -30.08 27.96 -5.56
N ALA A 121 -30.58 26.88 -4.94
CA ALA A 121 -31.96 26.78 -4.52
C ALA A 121 -32.34 27.77 -3.41
N SER A 122 -31.36 28.15 -2.56
CA SER A 122 -31.54 29.15 -1.50
C SER A 122 -31.35 30.59 -1.97
N ASP A 123 -30.93 30.80 -3.24
CA ASP A 123 -30.80 32.13 -3.82
C ASP A 123 -32.20 32.75 -3.97
N PRO A 124 -32.45 33.93 -3.37
CA PRO A 124 -33.73 34.63 -3.48
C PRO A 124 -34.17 34.88 -4.93
N ALA A 125 -33.23 35.13 -5.84
CA ALA A 125 -33.53 35.36 -7.26
C ALA A 125 -34.02 34.07 -7.94
N THR A 126 -33.40 32.93 -7.63
CA THR A 126 -33.82 31.61 -8.14
C THR A 126 -35.15 31.20 -7.53
N THR A 127 -35.36 31.47 -6.24
CA THR A 127 -36.63 31.20 -5.54
C THR A 127 -37.77 32.01 -6.17
N ALA A 128 -37.58 33.31 -6.38
CA ALA A 128 -38.57 34.19 -7.02
C ALA A 128 -38.91 33.78 -8.46
N ALA A 129 -37.92 33.28 -9.22
CA ALA A 129 -38.13 32.75 -10.57
C ALA A 129 -38.92 31.42 -10.57
N LEU A 130 -38.72 30.56 -9.57
CA LEU A 130 -39.37 29.24 -9.46
C LEU A 130 -40.79 29.30 -8.90
N THR A 131 -41.06 30.18 -7.96
CA THR A 131 -42.40 30.32 -7.37
C THR A 131 -43.36 31.12 -8.25
N GLY A 132 -42.88 31.69 -9.36
CA GLY A 132 -43.66 32.58 -10.23
C GLY A 132 -44.27 33.77 -9.50
N SER A 133 -43.84 34.01 -8.26
CA SER A 133 -44.48 34.91 -7.33
C SER A 133 -43.65 36.17 -7.27
N GLN A 134 -44.21 37.22 -7.86
CA GLN A 134 -43.94 38.65 -7.73
C GLN A 134 -42.54 39.03 -7.24
N GLU A 135 -41.86 39.83 -8.07
CA GLU A 135 -40.73 40.67 -7.64
C GLU A 135 -40.88 41.08 -6.16
N PRO A 136 -39.85 40.89 -5.33
CA PRO A 136 -39.96 41.11 -3.89
C PRO A 136 -40.58 42.50 -3.66
N PRO A 137 -41.66 42.61 -2.86
CA PRO A 137 -42.41 43.85 -2.76
C PRO A 137 -41.47 44.97 -2.35
N LEU A 138 -41.36 45.98 -3.21
CA LEU A 138 -40.51 47.13 -2.95
C LEU A 138 -41.28 48.11 -2.07
N LEU A 139 -40.65 48.54 -0.97
CA LEU A 139 -41.14 49.62 -0.14
C LEU A 139 -40.51 50.92 -0.64
N TYR A 140 -41.36 51.86 -1.02
CA TYR A 140 -40.95 53.19 -1.45
C TYR A 140 -41.15 54.18 -0.30
N SER A 141 -40.13 54.97 0.02
CA SER A 141 -40.26 56.10 0.92
C SER A 141 -39.67 57.36 0.30
N LEU A 142 -40.34 58.49 0.50
CA LEU A 142 -39.86 59.80 0.11
C LEU A 142 -39.19 60.45 1.30
N VAL A 143 -37.97 60.94 1.11
CA VAL A 143 -37.30 61.81 2.05
C VAL A 143 -37.51 63.24 1.59
N ARG A 144 -38.35 63.99 2.32
CA ARG A 144 -38.67 65.38 2.04
C ARG A 144 -38.13 66.27 3.15
N VAL A 145 -37.46 67.35 2.75
CA VAL A 145 -37.01 68.40 3.66
C VAL A 145 -38.05 69.52 3.64
N ALA A 146 -38.81 69.66 4.73
CA ALA A 146 -39.76 70.76 4.93
C ALA A 146 -39.33 71.54 6.17
N ASP A 147 -39.27 72.87 6.08
CA ASP A 147 -38.89 73.78 7.17
C ASP A 147 -37.56 73.40 7.87
N GLY A 148 -36.57 72.96 7.10
CA GLY A 148 -35.24 72.58 7.61
C GLY A 148 -35.19 71.24 8.35
N LYS A 149 -36.29 70.48 8.40
CA LYS A 149 -36.35 69.14 8.99
C LYS A 149 -36.59 68.08 7.93
N THR A 150 -35.78 67.03 7.96
CA THR A 150 -35.90 65.87 7.08
C THR A 150 -36.95 64.91 7.64
N SER A 151 -37.95 64.57 6.82
CA SER A 151 -38.99 63.59 7.15
C SER A 151 -39.00 62.46 6.13
N GLU A 152 -39.12 61.21 6.61
CA GLU A 152 -39.30 60.03 5.75
C GLU A 152 -40.80 59.68 5.73
N ILE A 153 -41.40 59.73 4.54
CA ILE A 153 -42.82 59.53 4.30
C ILE A 153 -42.97 58.26 3.47
N GLU A 154 -43.87 57.36 3.85
CA GLU A 154 -44.22 56.19 3.04
C GLU A 154 -44.86 56.65 1.72
N ALA A 155 -44.32 56.18 0.59
CA ALA A 155 -44.75 56.59 -0.74
C ALA A 155 -45.72 55.57 -1.33
N LYS A 156 -46.88 56.05 -1.79
CA LYS A 156 -47.86 55.29 -2.60
C LYS A 156 -47.88 55.85 -4.02
N GLU A 157 -48.48 55.11 -4.96
CA GLU A 157 -48.53 55.49 -6.38
C GLU A 157 -49.20 56.87 -6.63
N ASP A 158 -50.12 57.27 -5.74
CA ASP A 158 -50.83 58.55 -5.77
C ASP A 158 -50.12 59.68 -5.01
N THR A 159 -48.94 59.43 -4.43
CA THR A 159 -48.22 60.41 -3.62
C THR A 159 -47.43 61.38 -4.51
N PRO A 160 -47.76 62.70 -4.51
CA PRO A 160 -47.09 63.66 -5.38
C PRO A 160 -45.64 63.90 -4.97
N VAL A 161 -44.71 63.77 -5.93
CA VAL A 161 -43.29 64.06 -5.78
C VAL A 161 -43.05 65.56 -5.99
N LEU A 162 -42.33 66.20 -5.07
CA LEU A 162 -41.98 67.62 -5.12
C LEU A 162 -40.49 67.82 -5.45
N PRO A 163 -40.10 68.98 -6.02
CA PRO A 163 -38.70 69.30 -6.27
C PRO A 163 -37.88 69.26 -4.97
N GLY A 164 -36.81 68.44 -4.95
CA GLY A 164 -35.95 68.25 -3.79
C GLY A 164 -36.22 66.97 -2.97
N ASP A 165 -37.22 66.18 -3.35
CA ASP A 165 -37.45 64.88 -2.74
C ASP A 165 -36.40 63.85 -3.16
N VAL A 166 -36.04 62.95 -2.23
CA VAL A 166 -35.21 61.78 -2.50
C VAL A 166 -36.04 60.52 -2.30
N ILE A 167 -36.16 59.71 -3.36
CA ILE A 167 -36.86 58.42 -3.28
C ILE A 167 -35.88 57.37 -2.75
N LYS A 168 -36.22 56.76 -1.61
CA LYS A 168 -35.56 55.57 -1.08
C LYS A 168 -36.37 54.35 -1.48
N VAL A 169 -35.69 53.38 -2.09
CA VAL A 169 -36.26 52.07 -2.40
C VAL A 169 -35.60 51.05 -1.48
N LYS A 170 -36.41 50.31 -0.72
CA LYS A 170 -35.95 49.21 0.13
C LYS A 170 -36.69 47.94 -0.27
N LEU A 171 -35.98 46.81 -0.27
CA LEU A 171 -36.62 45.51 -0.33
C LEU A 171 -37.45 45.33 0.95
N ALA A 172 -38.73 44.94 0.83
CA ALA A 172 -39.48 44.52 2.01
C ALA A 172 -38.73 43.38 2.70
N PRO A 173 -38.62 43.39 4.04
CA PRO A 173 -37.99 42.29 4.75
C PRO A 173 -38.74 41.01 4.41
N THR A 174 -38.03 40.04 3.84
CA THR A 174 -38.56 38.69 3.65
C THR A 174 -38.92 38.15 5.02
N ALA A 175 -40.20 37.86 5.26
CA ALA A 175 -40.63 37.19 6.48
C ALA A 175 -39.95 35.82 6.54
N SER A 176 -38.91 35.70 7.36
CA SER A 176 -38.37 34.40 7.75
C SER A 176 -39.47 33.65 8.48
N GLN A 177 -40.04 32.64 7.83
CA GLN A 177 -40.73 31.54 8.52
C GLN A 177 -39.74 30.39 8.70
#